data_AF-A0A6M1Z4C5-F1
#
_entry.id   AF-A0A6M1Z4C5-F1
#
_cell.length_a   1.000
_cell.length_b   1.000
_cell.length_c   1.000
_cell.angle_alpha   90.00
_cell.angle_beta   90.00
_cell.angle_gamma   90.00
#
_symmetry.space_group_name_H-M   'P 1'
#
loop_
_entity.id
_entity.type
_entity.pdbx_description
1 polymer ?
#
loop_
_entity_poly.entity_id
_entity_poly.type
_entity_poly.pdbx_seq_one_letter_code
_entity_poly.pdbx_strand_id
1 'polypeptide(L)'
;MRKIKFLKDFRSFYLLMLLGALLFSLISVRGFSKETDQGLAQDMSDKSYKEASKSSQYHSIEDIDKKINELEEMKRGYESKAIKQVNQAQRLQFIEGELQAAKRYWRAAEDNRKIVTRIQKEIDELKIERMKLQKKKG
;
A
#
# COMPACT_ATOMS: atom_id res chain seq x y z
N MET A 1 38.11 -41.91 49.37
CA MET A 1 38.37 -40.53 48.87
C MET A 1 38.71 -40.60 47.39
N ARG A 2 37.85 -40.12 46.47
CA ARG A 2 38.15 -40.02 45.03
C ARG A 2 37.97 -38.56 44.59
N LYS A 3 39.03 -37.98 44.02
CA LYS A 3 39.08 -36.61 43.49
C LYS A 3 38.31 -36.54 42.17
N ILE A 4 37.46 -35.53 42.04
CA ILE A 4 36.65 -35.24 40.85
C ILE A 4 37.55 -34.54 39.82
N LYS A 5 37.65 -35.10 38.61
CA LYS A 5 38.27 -34.47 37.43
C LYS A 5 37.24 -33.54 36.79
N PHE A 6 37.34 -32.23 37.03
CA PHE A 6 36.39 -31.23 36.53
C PHE A 6 37.11 -30.11 35.78
N LEU A 7 37.86 -30.45 34.71
CA LEU A 7 38.62 -29.41 33.98
C LEU A 7 39.00 -29.78 32.54
N LYS A 8 38.20 -30.60 31.84
CA LYS A 8 38.49 -30.94 30.42
C LYS A 8 37.46 -30.45 29.41
N ASP A 9 36.31 -29.91 29.83
CA ASP A 9 35.18 -29.74 28.91
C ASP A 9 34.92 -28.30 28.44
N PHE A 10 35.55 -27.28 29.05
CA PHE A 10 35.33 -25.88 28.64
C PHE A 10 35.92 -25.55 27.26
N ARG A 11 37.04 -26.19 26.89
CA ARG A 11 37.64 -26.01 25.55
C ARG A 11 36.81 -26.68 24.45
N SER A 12 36.17 -27.80 24.76
CA SER A 12 35.27 -28.49 23.83
C SER A 12 34.01 -27.67 23.57
N PHE A 13 33.49 -27.00 24.60
CA PHE A 13 32.33 -26.11 24.46
C PHE A 13 32.61 -24.87 23.60
N TYR A 14 33.80 -24.26 23.75
CA TYR A 14 34.22 -23.13 22.92
C TYR A 14 34.46 -23.55 21.47
N LEU A 15 35.04 -24.73 21.23
CA LEU A 15 35.20 -25.29 19.88
C LEU A 15 33.85 -25.59 19.23
N LEU A 16 32.85 -26.10 19.98
CA LEU A 16 31.50 -26.33 19.46
C LEU A 16 30.78 -25.03 19.12
N MET A 17 30.91 -23.99 19.95
CA MET A 17 30.33 -22.66 19.69
C MET A 17 30.97 -21.98 18.48
N LEU A 18 32.29 -22.11 18.30
CA LEU A 18 32.99 -21.56 17.12
C LEU A 18 32.62 -22.31 15.83
N LEU A 19 32.41 -23.62 15.89
CA LEU A 19 31.89 -24.40 14.76
C LEU A 19 30.45 -24.01 14.38
N GLY A 20 29.61 -23.69 15.38
CA GLY A 20 28.24 -23.21 15.15
C GLY A 20 28.19 -21.84 14.45
N ALA A 21 29.10 -20.94 14.79
CA ALA A 21 29.18 -19.62 14.15
C ALA A 21 29.69 -19.68 12.69
N LEU A 22 30.59 -20.61 12.38
CA LEU A 22 31.09 -20.82 11.01
C LEU A 22 30.06 -21.48 10.09
N LEU A 23 29.13 -22.28 10.63
CA LEU A 23 28.00 -22.82 9.86
C LEU A 23 26.88 -21.79 9.60
N PHE A 24 26.80 -20.73 10.40
CA PHE A 24 25.86 -19.62 10.16
C PHE A 24 26.35 -18.64 9.07
N SER A 25 27.65 -18.66 8.75
CA SER A 25 28.25 -17.81 7.71
C SER A 25 28.18 -18.38 6.29
N LEU A 26 27.66 -19.60 6.09
CA LEU A 26 27.43 -20.21 4.77
C LEU A 26 25.95 -20.19 4.33
N ILE A 27 25.06 -19.64 5.17
CA ILE A 27 23.67 -19.35 4.81
C ILE A 27 23.56 -17.85 4.53
N SER A 28 24.38 -17.38 3.60
CA SER A 28 24.08 -16.21 2.82
C SER A 28 24.29 -16.59 1.37
N VAL A 29 23.34 -16.21 0.52
CA VAL A 29 23.38 -16.36 -0.94
C VAL A 29 22.89 -17.71 -1.50
N ARG A 30 21.64 -18.07 -1.22
CA ARG A 30 20.76 -18.73 -2.23
C ARG A 30 19.31 -18.76 -1.75
N GLY A 31 18.46 -17.93 -2.36
CA GLY A 31 17.01 -18.04 -2.17
C GLY A 31 16.19 -16.76 -2.33
N PHE A 32 16.81 -15.59 -2.47
CA PHE A 32 16.11 -14.34 -2.75
C PHE A 32 16.13 -14.04 -4.26
N SER A 33 15.52 -14.93 -5.06
CA SER A 33 15.18 -14.69 -6.47
C SER A 33 13.88 -15.41 -6.83
N LYS A 34 12.78 -14.72 -6.57
CA LYS A 34 11.62 -14.58 -7.46
C LYS A 34 11.27 -13.09 -7.31
N GLU A 35 11.65 -12.17 -8.20
CA GLU A 35 11.38 -12.19 -9.64
C GLU A 35 10.03 -12.85 -9.94
N THR A 36 9.00 -12.26 -9.36
CA THR A 36 7.87 -11.78 -10.15
C THR A 36 8.20 -10.30 -10.41
N ASP A 37 8.64 -9.83 -11.57
CA ASP A 37 8.13 -10.13 -12.92
C ASP A 37 6.63 -10.34 -12.94
N GLN A 38 5.93 -9.40 -12.29
CA GLN A 38 4.67 -8.91 -12.82
C GLN A 38 4.89 -7.49 -13.35
N GLY A 39 5.68 -7.43 -14.42
CA GLY A 39 5.41 -6.49 -15.49
C GLY A 39 4.06 -6.86 -16.13
N LEU A 40 2.98 -6.46 -15.48
CA LEU A 40 1.68 -6.16 -16.06
C LEU A 40 1.24 -5.01 -15.18
N ALA A 41 1.45 -3.75 -15.59
CA ALA A 41 0.40 -3.11 -16.38
C ALA A 41 -0.97 -3.68 -16.00
N GLN A 42 -1.37 -3.55 -14.74
CA GLN A 42 -2.79 -3.50 -14.43
C GLN A 42 -3.29 -2.18 -14.99
N ASP A 43 -3.45 -2.20 -16.31
CA ASP A 43 -4.57 -1.65 -17.04
C ASP A 43 -5.89 -2.18 -16.43
N MET A 44 -6.11 -1.85 -15.16
CA MET A 44 -7.35 -2.06 -14.43
C MET A 44 -7.92 -0.72 -13.96
N SER A 45 -7.31 0.40 -14.38
CA SER A 45 -7.73 1.73 -13.97
C SER A 45 -8.98 2.24 -14.70
N ASP A 46 -9.44 1.53 -15.74
CA ASP A 46 -10.51 2.05 -16.61
C ASP A 46 -11.79 1.20 -16.66
N LYS A 47 -11.75 -0.09 -16.29
CA LYS A 47 -12.96 -0.96 -16.33
C LYS A 47 -13.78 -0.96 -15.04
N SER A 48 -13.17 -0.91 -13.86
CA SER A 48 -13.92 -0.95 -12.59
C SER A 48 -14.62 0.37 -12.25
N TYR A 49 -14.23 1.49 -12.89
CA TYR A 49 -14.83 2.81 -12.64
C TYR A 49 -15.84 3.21 -13.72
N LYS A 50 -15.84 2.55 -14.89
CA LYS A 50 -16.78 2.86 -15.98
C LYS A 50 -18.22 2.41 -15.70
N GLU A 51 -18.45 1.55 -14.71
CA GLU A 51 -19.81 1.12 -14.34
C GLU A 51 -20.58 2.13 -13.50
N ALA A 52 -19.93 3.12 -12.86
CA ALA A 52 -20.61 4.12 -12.03
C ALA A 52 -21.18 5.30 -12.85
N SER A 53 -20.76 5.47 -14.11
CA SER A 53 -21.16 6.58 -14.99
C SER A 53 -22.43 6.28 -15.82
N LYS A 54 -23.34 5.44 -15.35
CA LYS A 54 -24.71 5.38 -15.90
C LYS A 54 -25.57 6.42 -15.19
N SER A 55 -25.56 7.62 -15.74
CA SER A 55 -26.29 8.83 -15.29
C SER A 55 -27.83 8.75 -15.36
N SER A 56 -28.42 7.59 -15.06
CA SER A 56 -29.88 7.39 -15.07
C SER A 56 -30.34 6.22 -14.18
N GLN A 57 -29.66 5.94 -13.06
CA GLN A 57 -29.92 4.71 -12.30
C GLN A 57 -30.39 4.91 -10.85
N TYR A 58 -30.40 6.13 -10.31
CA TYR A 58 -30.85 6.34 -8.93
C TYR A 58 -32.33 6.69 -8.88
N HIS A 59 -33.13 5.81 -8.27
CA HIS A 59 -34.58 5.97 -8.15
C HIS A 59 -35.00 6.71 -6.87
N SER A 60 -34.08 6.86 -5.91
CA SER A 60 -34.34 7.50 -4.62
C SER A 60 -33.21 8.45 -4.21
N ILE A 61 -33.53 9.37 -3.28
CA ILE A 61 -32.53 10.26 -2.69
C ILE A 61 -31.62 9.46 -1.76
N GLU A 62 -32.18 8.47 -1.07
CA GLU A 62 -31.49 7.56 -0.17
C GLU A 62 -30.37 6.78 -0.88
N ASP A 63 -30.61 6.29 -2.10
CA ASP A 63 -29.58 5.57 -2.88
C ASP A 63 -28.41 6.49 -3.25
N ILE A 64 -28.71 7.74 -3.61
CA ILE A 64 -27.68 8.75 -3.91
C ILE A 64 -26.87 9.07 -2.65
N ASP A 65 -27.53 9.28 -1.51
CA ASP A 65 -26.86 9.58 -0.25
C ASP A 65 -25.96 8.42 0.21
N LYS A 66 -26.43 7.18 0.04
CA LYS A 66 -25.60 5.99 0.29
C LYS A 66 -24.37 5.97 -0.60
N LYS A 67 -24.54 6.23 -1.91
CA LYS A 67 -23.42 6.23 -2.85
C LYS A 67 -22.40 7.33 -2.55
N ILE A 68 -22.87 8.52 -2.19
CA ILE A 68 -22.00 9.63 -1.77
C ILE A 68 -21.16 9.21 -0.56
N ASN A 69 -21.77 8.57 0.44
CA ASN A 69 -21.02 8.10 1.62
C ASN A 69 -19.94 7.07 1.26
N GLU A 70 -20.25 6.11 0.39
CA GLU A 70 -19.27 5.13 -0.10
C GLU A 70 -18.10 5.81 -0.82
N LEU A 71 -18.40 6.79 -1.68
CA LEU A 71 -17.39 7.56 -2.40
C LEU A 71 -16.54 8.42 -1.45
N GLU A 72 -17.13 9.02 -0.42
CA GLU A 72 -16.40 9.79 0.59
C GLU A 72 -15.43 8.90 1.40
N GLU A 73 -15.84 7.68 1.75
CA GLU A 73 -14.96 6.71 2.41
C GLU A 73 -13.78 6.32 1.52
N MET A 74 -14.05 5.99 0.25
CA MET A 74 -13.00 5.69 -0.72
C MET A 74 -12.05 6.87 -0.90
N LYS A 75 -12.59 8.09 -1.02
CA LYS A 75 -11.82 9.32 -1.14
C LYS A 75 -10.82 9.47 0.02
N ARG A 76 -11.28 9.35 1.27
CA ARG A 76 -10.43 9.43 2.46
C ARG A 76 -9.32 8.36 2.45
N GLY A 77 -9.65 7.15 1.97
CA GLY A 77 -8.69 6.07 1.80
C GLY A 77 -7.56 6.42 0.83
N TYR A 78 -7.88 7.00 -0.34
CA TYR A 78 -6.89 7.43 -1.31
C TYR A 78 -6.10 8.67 -0.87
N GLU A 79 -6.73 9.61 -0.15
CA GLU A 79 -6.03 10.75 0.47
C GLU A 79 -4.97 10.28 1.47
N SER A 80 -5.33 9.36 2.37
CA SER A 80 -4.37 8.74 3.30
C SER A 80 -3.23 8.04 2.59
N LYS A 81 -3.53 7.29 1.51
CA LYS A 81 -2.48 6.65 0.69
C LYS A 81 -1.56 7.70 0.09
N ALA A 82 -2.09 8.78 -0.50
CA ALA A 82 -1.27 9.85 -1.07
C ALA A 82 -0.32 10.44 -0.02
N ILE A 83 -0.84 10.79 1.17
CA ILE A 83 -0.04 11.34 2.28
C ILE A 83 1.07 10.36 2.69
N LYS A 84 0.75 9.08 2.83
CA LYS A 84 1.75 8.04 3.17
C LYS A 84 2.89 7.99 2.14
N GLN A 85 2.57 8.04 0.85
CA GLN A 85 3.58 8.01 -0.20
C GLN A 85 4.41 9.30 -0.23
N VAL A 86 3.80 10.47 -0.03
CA VAL A 86 4.52 11.75 0.13
C VAL A 86 5.53 11.66 1.27
N ASN A 87 5.11 11.18 2.45
CA ASN A 87 5.98 11.07 3.61
C ASN A 87 7.15 10.11 3.35
N GLN A 88 6.93 9.02 2.61
CA GLN A 88 7.98 8.09 2.24
C GLN A 88 8.98 8.72 1.25
N ALA A 89 8.47 9.44 0.25
CA ALA A 89 9.29 10.15 -0.72
C ALA A 89 10.17 11.22 -0.05
N GLN A 90 9.59 11.97 0.91
CA GLN A 90 10.29 12.99 1.68
C GLN A 90 11.42 12.43 2.55
N ARG A 91 11.29 11.20 3.06
CA ARG A 91 12.37 10.54 3.79
C ARG A 91 13.48 10.08 2.85
N LEU A 92 13.12 9.43 1.74
CA LEU A 92 14.09 8.80 0.83
C LEU A 92 14.88 9.81 -0.01
N GLN A 93 14.34 11.01 -0.26
CA GLN A 93 15.04 12.01 -1.08
C GLN A 93 16.39 12.47 -0.50
N PHE A 94 16.61 12.27 0.81
CA PHE A 94 17.84 12.64 1.50
C PHE A 94 18.81 11.46 1.71
N ILE A 95 18.42 10.25 1.31
CA ILE A 95 19.25 9.05 1.44
C ILE A 95 20.03 8.85 0.14
N GLU A 96 21.36 8.70 0.26
CA GLU A 96 22.24 8.47 -0.88
C GLU A 96 21.86 7.18 -1.62
N GLY A 97 21.79 7.24 -2.95
CA GLY A 97 21.34 6.12 -3.79
C GLY A 97 19.82 5.95 -3.90
N GLU A 98 19.01 6.57 -3.04
CA GLU A 98 17.55 6.33 -2.95
C GLU A 98 16.67 7.35 -3.69
N LEU A 99 17.27 8.31 -4.41
CA LEU A 99 16.53 9.36 -5.12
C LEU A 99 15.51 8.80 -6.12
N GLN A 100 15.82 7.68 -6.79
CA GLN A 100 14.90 7.05 -7.73
C GLN A 100 13.70 6.41 -7.02
N ALA A 101 13.90 5.82 -5.84
CA ALA A 101 12.81 5.31 -5.02
C ALA A 101 11.90 6.46 -4.55
N ALA A 102 12.48 7.57 -4.08
CA ALA A 102 11.72 8.77 -3.73
C ALA A 102 10.84 9.27 -4.90
N LYS A 103 11.38 9.33 -6.11
CA LYS A 103 10.62 9.70 -7.32
C LYS A 103 9.46 8.74 -7.61
N ARG A 104 9.61 7.43 -7.38
CA ARG A 104 8.52 6.45 -7.55
C ARG A 104 7.39 6.72 -6.55
N TYR A 105 7.73 7.01 -5.29
CA TYR A 105 6.74 7.37 -4.28
C TYR A 105 6.01 8.68 -4.58
N TRP A 106 6.71 9.69 -5.11
CA TRP A 106 6.06 10.92 -5.58
C TRP A 106 5.04 10.67 -6.70
N ARG A 107 5.39 9.82 -7.69
CA ARG A 107 4.44 9.45 -8.75
C ARG A 107 3.23 8.70 -8.19
N ALA A 108 3.45 7.74 -7.30
CA ALA A 108 2.36 7.02 -6.66
C ALA A 108 1.46 7.93 -5.81
N ALA A 109 2.01 8.94 -5.14
CA ALA A 109 1.22 9.95 -4.43
C ALA A 109 0.35 10.75 -5.40
N GLU A 110 0.91 11.15 -6.54
CA GLU A 110 0.20 11.91 -7.57
C GLU A 110 -0.93 11.09 -8.22
N ASP A 111 -0.70 9.82 -8.49
CA ASP A 111 -1.75 8.94 -9.03
C ASP A 111 -2.90 8.74 -8.04
N ASN A 112 -2.61 8.64 -6.75
CA ASN A 112 -3.64 8.62 -5.71
C ASN A 112 -4.43 9.95 -5.67
N ARG A 113 -3.77 11.11 -5.81
CA ARG A 113 -4.45 12.41 -5.88
C ARG A 113 -5.37 12.52 -7.10
N LYS A 114 -4.94 12.02 -8.26
CA LYS A 114 -5.81 11.97 -9.46
C LYS A 114 -7.06 11.11 -9.23
N ILE A 115 -6.95 10.03 -8.47
CA ILE A 115 -8.12 9.21 -8.09
C ILE A 115 -9.04 10.02 -7.17
N VAL A 116 -8.50 10.69 -6.15
CA VAL A 116 -9.26 11.57 -5.25
C VAL A 116 -10.04 12.63 -6.02
N THR A 117 -9.41 13.31 -6.98
CA THR A 117 -10.06 14.32 -7.83
C THR A 117 -11.21 13.74 -8.65
N ARG A 118 -11.05 12.52 -9.20
CA ARG A 118 -12.12 11.85 -9.94
C ARG A 118 -13.29 11.49 -9.05
N ILE A 119 -13.02 10.92 -7.87
CA ILE A 119 -14.06 10.59 -6.89
C ILE A 119 -14.81 11.85 -6.44
N GLN A 120 -14.09 12.96 -6.21
CA GLN A 120 -14.73 14.23 -5.84
C GLN A 120 -15.68 14.71 -6.94
N LYS A 121 -15.27 14.63 -8.20
CA LYS A 121 -16.13 15.00 -9.32
C LYS A 121 -17.42 14.17 -9.36
N GLU A 122 -17.32 12.86 -9.12
CA GLU A 122 -18.47 11.96 -9.07
C GLU A 122 -19.41 12.31 -7.89
N ILE A 123 -18.85 12.62 -6.71
CA ILE A 123 -19.63 13.11 -5.56
C ILE A 123 -20.38 14.40 -5.91
N ASP A 124 -19.72 15.33 -6.60
CA ASP A 124 -20.32 16.61 -6.97
C ASP A 124 -21.47 16.42 -7.99
N GLU A 125 -21.29 15.52 -8.96
CA GLU A 125 -22.34 15.13 -9.92
C GLU A 125 -23.55 14.52 -9.21
N LEU A 126 -23.32 13.60 -8.26
CA LEU A 126 -24.38 12.99 -7.46
C LEU A 126 -25.11 14.01 -6.58
N LYS A 127 -24.40 14.98 -6.00
CA LYS A 127 -25.03 16.07 -5.24
C LYS A 127 -25.95 16.92 -6.13
N ILE A 128 -25.56 17.16 -7.38
CA ILE A 128 -26.42 17.85 -8.35
C ILE A 128 -27.67 17.02 -8.67
N GLU A 129 -27.52 15.71 -8.90
CA GLU A 129 -28.65 14.81 -9.18
C GLU A 129 -29.63 14.74 -8.01
N ARG A 130 -29.12 14.62 -6.78
CA ARG A 130 -29.90 14.68 -5.53
C ARG A 130 -30.77 15.94 -5.45
N MET A 131 -30.18 17.11 -5.71
CA MET A 131 -30.91 18.38 -5.71
C MET A 131 -32.03 18.41 -6.76
N LYS A 132 -31.80 17.85 -7.96
CA LYS A 132 -32.82 17.77 -9.00
C LYS A 132 -33.99 16.89 -8.59
N LEU A 133 -33.70 15.72 -7.99
CA LEU A 133 -34.75 14.82 -7.49
C LEU A 133 -35.55 15.43 -6.35
N GLN A 134 -34.89 16.16 -5.44
CA GLN A 134 -35.56 16.85 -4.34
C GLN A 134 -36.53 17.93 -4.86
N LYS A 135 -36.12 18.72 -5.86
CA LYS A 135 -36.99 19.72 -6.50
C LYS A 135 -38.16 19.14 -7.28
N LYS A 136 -38.08 17.89 -7.74
CA LYS A 136 -39.17 17.23 -8.46
C LYS A 136 -40.22 16.63 -7.53
N LYS A 137 -39.85 16.32 -6.29
CA LYS A 137 -40.72 15.72 -5.27
C LYS A 137 -41.41 16.74 -4.36
N GLY A 138 -40.90 17.97 -4.28
CA GLY A 138 -41.52 19.09 -3.57
C GLY A 138 -42.32 19.95 -4.53
#